data_AF-A0A143Z1C0-F1
#
_entry.id   AF-A0A143Z1C0-F1
#
_cell.length_a   1.000
_cell.length_b   1.000
_cell.length_c   1.000
_cell.angle_alpha   90.00
_cell.angle_beta   90.00
_cell.angle_gamma   90.00
#
_symmetry.space_group_name_H-M   'P 1'
#
loop_
_entity.id
_entity.type
_entity.pdbx_description
1 polymer ?
#
loop_
_entity_poly.entity_id
_entity_poly.type
_entity_poly.pdbx_seq_one_letter_code
_entity_poly.pdbx_strand_id
1 'polypeptide(L)'
;MKICIYCHNRIPKEALICPMCGSDVSGSEAIPQDAFYQSTLFEESTEHILDVTADDEAYSEATSRAEKQSFTFNEAKHKATRYIRFLWKKMKDPAETRKSRRESHNLYGYFTFVLSALLSAGLVTRIAVALTKQYDLLSQISLLPSVTFQIEPVVWFMKNFLLFLAFYYLYPLLAYLIKTFFLHRRHSLHNWMTQYAGMNAFGLLLLSAAFVISLIAPILMAIPVLLLFLVHLSSYLVTFIASLYQTINETKRDTLYLCLGGISAHLLLVMTFAYLLFLKM
;
A
#
# COMPACT_ATOMS: atom_id res chain seq x y z
N MET A 1 -10.71 24.07 -18.85
CA MET A 1 -10.04 22.91 -18.23
C MET A 1 -8.82 22.55 -19.08
N LYS A 2 -7.77 21.94 -18.51
CA LYS A 2 -6.64 21.35 -19.27
C LYS A 2 -6.55 19.84 -18.97
N ILE A 3 -5.93 19.06 -19.85
CA ILE A 3 -5.71 17.62 -19.61
C ILE A 3 -4.33 17.47 -18.95
N CYS A 4 -4.27 16.78 -17.81
CA CYS A 4 -3.01 16.39 -17.21
C CYS A 4 -2.29 15.42 -18.15
N ILE A 5 -1.12 15.79 -18.68
CA ILE A 5 -0.33 14.94 -19.58
C ILE A 5 0.02 13.60 -18.93
N TYR A 6 0.12 13.56 -17.60
CA TYR A 6 0.56 12.38 -16.87
C TYR A 6 -0.57 11.39 -16.57
N CYS A 7 -1.77 11.84 -16.20
CA CYS A 7 -2.87 10.94 -15.85
C CYS A 7 -4.09 11.09 -16.75
N HIS A 8 -3.98 11.88 -17.83
CA HIS A 8 -5.03 12.18 -18.80
C HIS A 8 -6.37 12.62 -18.16
N ASN A 9 -6.29 13.21 -16.97
CA ASN A 9 -7.45 13.72 -16.25
C ASN A 9 -7.68 15.18 -16.57
N ARG A 10 -8.95 15.55 -16.71
CA ARG A 10 -9.34 16.96 -16.83
C ARG A 10 -9.06 17.63 -15.49
N ILE A 11 -8.28 18.70 -15.53
CA ILE A 11 -7.87 19.49 -14.37
C ILE A 11 -8.20 20.97 -14.62
N PRO A 12 -8.34 21.78 -13.55
CA PRO A 12 -8.49 23.23 -13.68
C PRO A 12 -7.35 23.84 -14.51
N LYS A 13 -7.63 24.88 -15.30
CA LYS A 13 -6.59 25.51 -16.16
C LYS A 13 -5.43 26.05 -15.30
N GLU A 14 -5.76 26.60 -14.13
CA GLU A 14 -4.86 27.22 -13.15
C GLU A 14 -4.13 26.22 -12.24
N ALA A 15 -4.48 24.92 -12.28
CA ALA A 15 -3.84 23.95 -11.41
C ALA A 15 -2.36 23.81 -11.77
N LEU A 16 -1.48 24.14 -10.81
CA LEU A 16 -0.03 23.90 -10.88
C LEU A 16 0.33 22.46 -10.51
N ILE A 17 -0.49 21.83 -9.67
CA ILE A 17 -0.37 20.41 -9.29
C ILE A 17 -1.66 19.71 -9.69
N CYS A 18 -1.54 18.58 -10.37
CA CYS A 18 -2.70 17.78 -10.72
C CYS A 18 -3.39 17.27 -9.45
N PRO A 19 -4.66 17.65 -9.18
CA PRO A 19 -5.38 17.20 -7.97
C PRO A 19 -5.64 15.68 -7.99
N MET A 20 -5.53 15.05 -9.17
CA MET A 20 -5.80 13.63 -9.35
C MET A 20 -4.55 12.77 -9.11
N CYS A 21 -3.44 13.04 -9.82
CA CYS A 21 -2.21 12.23 -9.71
C CYS A 21 -1.08 12.90 -8.91
N GLY A 22 -1.25 14.15 -8.47
CA GLY A 22 -0.25 14.89 -7.69
C GLY A 22 1.00 15.27 -8.48
N SER A 23 0.97 15.18 -9.81
CA SER A 23 2.09 15.60 -10.66
C SER A 23 2.12 17.11 -10.82
N ASP A 24 3.31 17.69 -10.87
CA ASP A 24 3.50 19.07 -11.26
C ASP A 24 3.13 19.25 -12.75
N VAL A 25 2.24 20.19 -13.03
CA VAL A 25 1.68 20.53 -14.34
C VAL A 25 1.82 22.04 -14.61
N SER A 26 2.73 22.70 -13.89
CA SER A 26 3.06 24.14 -14.01
C SER A 26 3.71 24.48 -15.35
N GLY A 27 4.49 23.56 -15.93
CA GLY A 27 5.22 23.75 -17.19
C GLY A 27 4.60 23.09 -18.42
N SER A 28 3.45 22.43 -18.32
CA SER A 28 2.83 21.74 -19.45
C SER A 28 1.91 22.68 -20.23
N GLU A 29 2.29 23.06 -21.46
CA GLU A 29 1.36 23.65 -22.41
C GLU A 29 0.14 22.71 -22.53
N ALA A 30 -1.04 23.26 -22.29
CA ALA A 30 -2.27 22.50 -22.37
C ALA A 30 -2.40 21.93 -23.79
N ILE A 31 -2.51 20.60 -23.93
CA ILE A 31 -2.80 19.97 -25.22
C ILE A 31 -4.10 20.63 -25.75
N PRO A 32 -4.06 21.34 -26.91
CA PRO A 32 -5.25 21.90 -27.53
C PRO A 32 -6.25 20.78 -27.84
N GLN A 33 -7.54 21.08 -27.72
CA GLN A 33 -8.65 20.12 -27.81
C GLN A 33 -8.75 19.34 -29.13
N ASP A 34 -7.91 19.62 -30.13
CA ASP A 34 -8.17 19.24 -31.52
C ASP A 34 -7.30 18.09 -32.07
N ALA A 35 -6.44 17.48 -31.25
CA ALA A 35 -5.68 16.29 -31.65
C ALA A 35 -6.36 14.99 -31.17
N PHE A 36 -7.35 14.57 -31.95
CA PHE A 36 -7.86 13.21 -32.14
C PHE A 36 -7.31 12.10 -31.21
N TYR A 37 -8.10 11.68 -30.21
CA TYR A 37 -8.21 10.25 -29.91
C TYR A 37 -9.60 9.92 -29.36
N GLN A 38 -10.19 8.93 -30.01
CA GLN A 38 -11.58 8.52 -29.99
C GLN A 38 -11.96 7.92 -28.62
N SER A 39 -12.64 8.70 -27.78
CA SER A 39 -13.34 8.18 -26.59
C SER A 39 -14.80 7.93 -26.94
N THR A 40 -15.09 6.84 -27.63
CA THR A 40 -16.45 6.31 -27.76
C THR A 40 -16.56 5.05 -26.92
N LEU A 41 -17.20 5.18 -25.77
CA LEU A 41 -18.32 4.34 -25.33
C LEU A 41 -18.75 4.88 -23.96
N PHE A 42 -19.99 5.37 -23.91
CA PHE A 42 -20.68 6.03 -22.80
C PHE A 42 -20.43 7.53 -22.67
N GLU A 43 -21.06 8.23 -23.61
CA GLU A 43 -21.60 9.58 -23.40
C GLU A 43 -22.93 9.49 -22.61
N GLU A 44 -23.31 10.61 -21.99
CA GLU A 44 -24.48 10.89 -21.12
C GLU A 44 -24.40 10.39 -19.64
N SER A 45 -24.71 11.19 -18.61
CA SER A 45 -25.51 12.42 -18.53
C SER A 45 -24.98 13.40 -17.46
N THR A 46 -25.26 14.68 -17.72
CA THR A 46 -25.22 15.85 -16.84
C THR A 46 -25.94 15.63 -15.51
N GLU A 47 -25.37 16.07 -14.38
CA GLU A 47 -26.01 17.01 -13.42
C GLU A 47 -25.17 17.29 -12.16
N HIS A 48 -25.43 18.48 -11.60
CA HIS A 48 -24.91 19.11 -10.38
C HIS A 48 -23.54 19.81 -10.43
N ILE A 49 -23.57 21.01 -11.01
CA ILE A 49 -22.73 22.14 -10.60
C ILE A 49 -23.29 22.65 -9.26
N LEU A 50 -22.52 22.50 -8.18
CA LEU A 50 -22.73 23.27 -6.95
C LEU A 50 -21.79 24.47 -7.00
N ASP A 51 -22.41 25.63 -7.16
CA ASP A 51 -21.82 26.96 -7.10
C ASP A 51 -21.24 27.21 -5.70
N VAL A 52 -19.98 27.65 -5.62
CA VAL A 52 -19.33 28.07 -4.36
C VAL A 52 -18.76 29.46 -4.60
N THR A 53 -19.64 30.45 -4.46
CA THR A 53 -19.26 31.82 -4.15
C THR A 53 -19.54 32.04 -2.66
N ALA A 54 -18.49 31.99 -1.84
CA ALA A 54 -18.46 32.54 -0.48
C ALA A 54 -17.00 32.57 -0.01
N ASP A 55 -16.28 33.60 -0.46
CA ASP A 55 -15.03 34.04 0.12
C ASP A 55 -15.27 34.69 1.52
N ASP A 56 -14.19 34.79 2.30
CA ASP A 56 -13.96 35.81 3.36
C ASP A 56 -14.10 35.50 4.88
N GLU A 57 -13.94 34.26 5.38
CA GLU A 57 -13.81 34.03 6.85
C GLU A 57 -12.61 33.19 7.32
N ALA A 58 -11.73 32.73 6.42
CA ALA A 58 -10.74 31.70 6.75
C ALA A 58 -9.45 32.16 7.47
N TYR A 59 -9.25 33.46 7.74
CA TYR A 59 -7.96 33.96 8.27
C TYR A 59 -7.90 34.10 9.80
N SER A 60 -9.03 34.03 10.52
CA SER A 60 -9.07 34.30 11.98
C SER A 60 -9.02 33.05 12.88
N GLU A 61 -9.15 31.83 12.35
CA GLU A 61 -9.21 30.60 13.16
C GLU A 61 -7.85 29.92 13.41
N ALA A 62 -6.76 30.42 12.82
CA ALA A 62 -5.47 29.71 12.81
C ALA A 62 -4.70 29.79 14.15
N THR A 63 -5.06 30.69 15.06
CA THR A 63 -4.28 30.96 16.29
C THR A 63 -4.87 30.40 17.58
N SER A 64 -6.08 29.79 17.57
CA SER A 64 -6.71 29.20 18.76
C SER A 64 -6.70 27.66 18.83
N ARG A 65 -6.25 26.97 17.77
CA ARG A 65 -6.22 25.48 17.69
C ARG A 65 -5.00 24.81 18.35
N ALA A 66 -4.20 25.56 19.10
CA ALA A 66 -3.04 25.02 19.82
C ALA A 66 -3.36 24.53 21.25
N GLU A 67 -4.63 24.57 21.67
CA GLU A 67 -5.02 24.20 23.03
C GLU A 67 -5.73 22.83 23.07
N LYS A 68 -4.96 21.82 23.51
CA LYS A 68 -5.38 20.48 24.01
C LYS A 68 -6.58 19.82 23.31
N GLN A 69 -6.31 19.10 22.23
CA GLN A 69 -7.23 18.08 21.72
C GLN A 69 -7.36 16.92 22.72
N SER A 70 -8.42 16.92 23.52
CA SER A 70 -8.82 15.75 24.29
C SER A 70 -9.19 14.61 23.34
N PHE A 71 -8.46 13.49 23.42
CA PHE A 71 -8.75 12.29 22.64
C PHE A 71 -10.18 11.83 22.91
N THR A 72 -11.08 12.05 21.96
CA THR A 72 -12.50 11.71 22.10
C THR A 72 -12.77 10.40 21.35
N PHE A 73 -13.33 9.40 22.02
CA PHE A 73 -13.63 8.09 21.42
C PHE A 73 -14.48 8.18 20.14
N ASN A 74 -15.38 9.16 20.06
CA ASN A 74 -16.18 9.43 18.86
C ASN A 74 -15.30 9.83 17.66
N GLU A 75 -14.25 10.62 17.88
CA GLU A 75 -13.34 11.04 16.82
C GLU A 75 -12.52 9.85 16.29
N ALA A 76 -12.06 8.97 17.18
CA ALA A 76 -11.37 7.73 16.79
C ALA A 76 -12.28 6.80 15.97
N LYS A 77 -13.55 6.64 16.39
CA LYS A 77 -14.56 5.87 15.63
C LYS A 77 -14.81 6.47 14.24
N HIS A 78 -14.91 7.80 14.13
CA HIS A 78 -15.07 8.47 12.84
C HIS A 78 -13.85 8.29 11.93
N LYS A 79 -12.63 8.35 12.48
CA LYS A 79 -11.39 8.07 11.73
C LYS A 79 -11.33 6.61 11.24
N ALA A 80 -11.68 5.65 12.10
CA ALA A 80 -11.72 4.23 11.76
C ALA A 80 -12.77 3.90 10.69
N THR A 81 -13.99 4.41 10.83
CA THR A 81 -15.06 4.20 9.83
C THR A 81 -14.70 4.80 8.46
N ARG A 82 -14.03 5.95 8.43
CA ARG A 82 -13.52 6.55 7.19
C ARG A 82 -12.45 5.68 6.53
N TYR A 83 -11.54 5.12 7.33
CA TYR A 83 -10.50 4.19 6.83
C TYR A 83 -11.11 2.88 6.29
N ILE A 84 -12.07 2.28 7.00
CA ILE A 84 -12.76 1.07 6.52
C ILE A 84 -13.51 1.35 5.21
N ARG A 85 -14.17 2.51 5.10
CA ARG A 85 -14.82 2.93 3.84
C ARG A 85 -13.82 3.10 2.71
N PHE A 86 -12.64 3.64 2.99
CA PHE A 86 -11.53 3.72 2.04
C PHE A 86 -11.10 2.33 1.55
N LEU A 87 -10.87 1.39 2.46
CA LEU A 87 -10.52 0.01 2.09
C LEU A 87 -11.62 -0.64 1.25
N TRP A 88 -12.88 -0.48 1.64
CA TRP A 88 -14.03 -1.02 0.89
C TRP A 88 -14.12 -0.47 -0.53
N LYS A 89 -13.94 0.85 -0.69
CA LYS A 89 -13.89 1.50 -2.01
C LYS A 89 -12.76 0.92 -2.87
N LYS A 90 -11.58 0.72 -2.28
CA LYS A 90 -10.39 0.18 -2.96
C LYS A 90 -10.48 -1.31 -3.28
N MET A 91 -11.23 -2.09 -2.52
CA MET A 91 -11.52 -3.48 -2.89
C MET A 91 -12.42 -3.56 -4.14
N LYS A 92 -13.37 -2.64 -4.29
CA LYS A 92 -14.28 -2.60 -5.45
C LYS A 92 -13.61 -2.08 -6.72
N ASP A 93 -12.74 -1.08 -6.59
CA ASP A 93 -11.96 -0.52 -7.70
C ASP A 93 -10.48 -0.36 -7.29
N PRO A 94 -9.66 -1.43 -7.45
CA PRO A 94 -8.28 -1.43 -6.98
C PRO A 94 -7.37 -0.53 -7.82
N ALA A 95 -7.65 -0.41 -9.11
CA ALA A 95 -6.86 0.40 -10.04
C ALA A 95 -7.32 1.87 -10.13
N GLU A 96 -8.49 2.21 -9.57
CA GLU A 96 -9.13 3.52 -9.70
C GLU A 96 -9.21 3.97 -11.17
N THR A 97 -9.96 3.22 -11.98
CA THR A 97 -10.20 3.60 -13.38
C THR A 97 -11.10 4.84 -13.50
N ARG A 98 -11.90 5.17 -12.47
CA ARG A 98 -12.75 6.38 -12.41
C ARG A 98 -12.23 7.46 -11.46
N LYS A 99 -12.13 8.67 -12.02
CA LYS A 99 -11.63 9.94 -11.47
C LYS A 99 -12.51 10.47 -10.32
N SER A 100 -12.45 9.89 -9.12
CA SER A 100 -13.02 10.54 -7.94
C SER A 100 -12.02 11.52 -7.33
N ARG A 101 -12.46 12.75 -7.01
CA ARG A 101 -11.70 13.72 -6.20
C ARG A 101 -11.12 13.01 -4.97
N ARG A 102 -9.86 13.29 -4.64
CA ARG A 102 -9.14 12.65 -3.52
C ARG A 102 -9.91 12.84 -2.20
N GLU A 103 -10.61 11.80 -1.77
CA GLU A 103 -11.28 11.74 -0.47
C GLU A 103 -10.44 11.05 0.61
N SER A 104 -9.29 10.46 0.24
CA SER A 104 -8.45 9.69 1.16
C SER A 104 -7.37 10.55 1.82
N HIS A 105 -7.10 10.26 3.09
CA HIS A 105 -6.04 10.92 3.85
C HIS A 105 -4.67 10.36 3.45
N ASN A 106 -3.67 11.23 3.30
CA ASN A 106 -2.31 10.88 2.83
C ASN A 106 -1.56 9.88 3.72
N LEU A 107 -2.03 9.68 4.96
CA LEU A 107 -1.43 8.75 5.93
C LEU A 107 -2.01 7.34 5.88
N TYR A 108 -3.11 7.12 5.17
CA TYR A 108 -3.75 5.79 5.15
C TYR A 108 -2.82 4.71 4.62
N GLY A 109 -2.00 4.99 3.62
CA GLY A 109 -1.02 4.00 3.12
C GLY A 109 0.00 3.57 4.16
N TYR A 110 0.57 4.51 4.90
CA TYR A 110 1.54 4.23 5.97
C TYR A 110 0.93 3.37 7.07
N PHE A 111 -0.30 3.70 7.49
CA PHE A 111 -1.04 2.90 8.46
C PHE A 111 -1.30 1.48 7.95
N THR A 112 -1.70 1.33 6.68
CA THR A 112 -1.91 0.02 6.07
C THR A 112 -0.64 -0.83 6.09
N PHE A 113 0.53 -0.27 5.76
CA PHE A 113 1.79 -1.01 5.79
C PHE A 113 2.20 -1.45 7.20
N VAL A 114 2.03 -0.59 8.19
CA VAL A 114 2.29 -0.92 9.60
C VAL A 114 1.33 -2.02 10.07
N LEU A 115 0.04 -1.91 9.74
CA LEU A 115 -0.96 -2.93 10.08
C LEU A 115 -0.64 -4.28 9.41
N SER A 116 -0.28 -4.28 8.14
CA SER A 116 0.19 -5.49 7.45
C SER A 116 1.40 -6.10 8.15
N ALA A 117 2.41 -5.30 8.49
CA ALA A 117 3.60 -5.77 9.21
C ALA A 117 3.26 -6.40 10.57
N LEU A 118 2.37 -5.76 11.35
CA LEU A 118 1.93 -6.29 12.65
C LEU A 118 1.22 -7.64 12.52
N LEU A 119 0.26 -7.73 11.59
CA LEU A 119 -0.51 -8.96 11.37
C LEU A 119 0.38 -10.09 10.87
N SER A 120 1.30 -9.82 9.95
CA SER A 120 2.24 -10.80 9.41
C SER A 120 3.25 -11.27 10.44
N ALA A 121 3.81 -10.36 11.24
CA ALA A 121 4.72 -10.73 12.32
C ALA A 121 4.02 -11.60 13.37
N GLY A 122 2.79 -11.23 13.74
CA GLY A 122 1.98 -12.03 14.67
C GLY A 122 1.66 -13.42 14.12
N LEU A 123 1.25 -13.50 12.85
CA LEU A 123 0.94 -14.76 12.16
C LEU A 123 2.17 -15.69 12.12
N VAL A 124 3.31 -15.20 11.63
CA VAL A 124 4.53 -15.99 11.49
C VAL A 124 5.05 -16.44 12.86
N THR A 125 5.08 -15.55 13.84
CA THR A 125 5.55 -15.89 15.20
C THR A 125 4.68 -16.97 15.82
N ARG A 126 3.36 -16.84 15.69
CA ARG A 126 2.43 -17.83 16.22
C ARG A 126 2.60 -19.20 15.56
N ILE A 127 2.73 -19.23 14.24
CA ILE A 127 2.96 -20.48 13.50
C ILE A 127 4.30 -21.09 13.91
N ALA A 128 5.37 -20.30 14.03
CA ALA A 128 6.67 -20.78 14.47
C ALA A 128 6.60 -21.44 15.86
N VAL A 129 5.94 -20.78 16.83
CA VAL A 129 5.75 -21.32 18.19
C VAL A 129 4.86 -22.58 18.19
N ALA A 130 3.85 -22.63 17.33
CA ALA A 130 2.98 -23.80 17.22
C ALA A 130 3.74 -25.01 16.62
N LEU A 131 4.56 -24.75 15.60
CA LEU A 131 5.39 -25.77 14.95
C LEU A 131 6.49 -26.31 15.89
N THR A 132 7.15 -25.46 16.68
CA THR A 132 8.15 -25.93 17.64
C THR A 132 7.56 -26.83 18.70
N LYS A 133 6.40 -26.48 19.27
CA LYS A 133 5.70 -27.35 20.23
C LYS A 133 5.37 -28.72 19.65
N GLN A 134 4.95 -28.76 18.39
CA GLN A 134 4.62 -30.02 17.72
C GLN A 134 5.87 -30.82 17.35
N TYR A 135 6.96 -30.15 16.96
CA TYR A 135 8.25 -30.77 16.75
C TYR A 135 8.79 -31.38 18.04
N ASP A 136 8.74 -30.65 19.15
CA ASP A 136 9.16 -31.13 20.47
C ASP A 136 8.40 -32.40 20.86
N LEU A 137 7.07 -32.41 20.67
CA LEU A 137 6.24 -33.60 20.90
C LEU A 137 6.71 -34.80 20.04
N LEU A 138 6.97 -34.59 18.74
CA LEU A 138 7.43 -35.65 17.84
C LEU A 138 8.86 -36.13 18.18
N SER A 139 9.72 -35.22 18.66
CA SER A 139 11.07 -35.56 19.11
C SER A 139 11.04 -36.40 20.39
N GLN A 140 10.11 -36.12 21.32
CA GLN A 140 9.92 -36.90 22.54
C GLN A 140 9.47 -38.34 22.25
N ILE A 141 8.76 -38.55 21.14
CA ILE A 141 8.32 -39.88 20.67
C ILE A 141 9.42 -40.56 19.80
N SER A 142 10.63 -39.99 19.72
CA SER A 142 11.77 -40.50 18.94
C SER A 142 11.52 -40.64 17.43
N LEU A 143 10.50 -39.96 16.89
CA LEU A 143 10.25 -39.89 15.44
C LEU A 143 11.18 -38.89 14.74
N LEU A 144 11.68 -37.89 15.49
CA LEU A 144 12.54 -36.81 15.01
C LEU A 144 13.76 -36.64 15.94
N PRO A 145 14.89 -36.11 15.43
CA PRO A 145 16.06 -35.84 16.26
C PRO A 145 15.75 -34.80 17.35
N SER A 146 16.42 -34.91 18.49
CA SER A 146 16.27 -34.00 19.62
C SER A 146 16.99 -32.66 19.37
N VAL A 147 16.41 -31.84 18.50
CA VAL A 147 16.83 -30.45 18.30
C VAL A 147 15.93 -29.56 19.14
N THR A 148 16.50 -28.82 20.09
CA THR A 148 15.75 -27.85 20.91
C THR A 148 15.81 -26.47 20.26
N PHE A 149 14.66 -25.92 19.90
CA PHE A 149 14.54 -24.56 19.36
C PHE A 149 14.11 -23.59 20.47
N GLN A 150 15.01 -22.73 20.93
CA GLN A 150 14.66 -21.66 21.86
C GLN A 150 14.03 -20.48 21.09
N ILE A 151 12.72 -20.53 20.88
CA ILE A 151 11.96 -19.41 20.31
C ILE A 151 11.40 -18.56 21.45
N GLU A 152 12.00 -17.40 21.67
CA GLU A 152 11.41 -16.35 22.50
C GLU A 152 10.35 -15.59 21.68
N PRO A 153 9.05 -15.73 21.98
CA PRO A 153 8.00 -15.23 21.10
C PRO A 153 8.04 -13.71 20.90
N VAL A 154 8.40 -12.95 21.93
CA VAL A 154 8.46 -11.48 21.88
C VAL A 154 9.60 -11.00 20.98
N VAL A 155 10.79 -11.57 21.14
CA VAL A 155 11.96 -11.22 20.31
C VAL A 155 11.72 -11.61 18.86
N TRP A 156 11.19 -12.81 18.62
CA TRP A 156 10.83 -13.27 17.28
C TRP A 156 9.77 -12.38 16.63
N PHE A 157 8.74 -11.98 17.39
CA PHE A 157 7.73 -11.04 16.90
C PHE A 157 8.36 -9.71 16.48
N MET A 158 9.23 -9.13 17.30
CA MET A 158 9.88 -7.85 16.99
C MET A 158 10.79 -7.95 15.76
N LYS A 159 11.58 -9.01 15.64
CA LYS A 159 12.44 -9.26 14.46
C LYS A 159 11.59 -9.40 13.19
N ASN A 160 10.51 -10.20 13.24
CA ASN A 160 9.60 -10.34 12.10
C ASN A 160 8.85 -9.05 11.78
N PHE A 161 8.45 -8.26 12.78
CA PHE A 161 7.79 -6.98 12.57
C PHE A 161 8.68 -6.02 11.80
N LEU A 162 9.95 -5.87 12.20
CA LEU A 162 10.91 -5.04 11.48
C LEU A 162 11.17 -5.54 10.06
N LEU A 163 11.29 -6.85 9.87
CA LEU A 163 11.48 -7.47 8.55
C LEU A 163 10.28 -7.18 7.63
N PHE A 164 9.06 -7.41 8.09
CA PHE A 164 7.86 -7.16 7.29
C PHE A 164 7.60 -5.69 7.06
N LEU A 165 7.92 -4.83 8.04
CA LEU A 165 7.88 -3.38 7.85
C LEU A 165 8.80 -2.97 6.70
N ALA A 166 10.05 -3.44 6.68
CA ALA A 166 10.95 -3.22 5.55
C ALA A 166 10.34 -3.77 4.25
N PHE A 167 9.90 -5.03 4.23
CA PHE A 167 9.30 -5.67 3.06
C PHE A 167 8.18 -4.84 2.42
N TYR A 168 7.22 -4.37 3.22
CA TYR A 168 6.05 -3.63 2.72
C TYR A 168 6.38 -2.21 2.26
N TYR A 169 7.38 -1.56 2.85
CA TYR A 169 7.82 -0.24 2.43
C TYR A 169 8.74 -0.28 1.20
N LEU A 170 9.55 -1.33 1.04
CA LEU A 170 10.52 -1.39 -0.05
C LEU A 170 9.87 -1.43 -1.44
N TYR A 171 8.83 -2.23 -1.64
CA TYR A 171 8.15 -2.32 -2.94
C TYR A 171 7.61 -0.97 -3.45
N PRO A 172 6.76 -0.24 -2.71
CA PRO A 172 6.27 1.06 -3.16
C PRO A 172 7.39 2.08 -3.28
N LEU A 173 8.42 2.04 -2.42
CA LEU A 173 9.57 2.94 -2.53
C LEU A 173 10.37 2.68 -3.81
N LEU A 174 10.69 1.42 -4.12
CA LEU A 174 11.40 1.05 -5.34
C LEU A 174 10.58 1.42 -6.59
N ALA A 175 9.27 1.17 -6.59
CA ALA A 175 8.40 1.59 -7.68
C ALA A 175 8.40 3.11 -7.84
N TYR A 176 8.38 3.87 -6.74
CA TYR A 176 8.47 5.33 -6.76
C TYR A 176 9.79 5.81 -7.36
N LEU A 177 10.92 5.26 -6.91
CA LEU A 177 12.25 5.61 -7.39
C LEU A 177 12.39 5.27 -8.88
N ILE A 178 11.92 4.10 -9.30
CA ILE A 178 11.96 3.69 -10.71
C ILE A 178 11.12 4.65 -11.56
N LYS A 179 9.90 4.98 -11.12
CA LYS A 179 9.03 5.93 -11.81
C LYS A 179 9.63 7.32 -11.89
N THR A 180 10.29 7.77 -10.83
CA THR A 180 10.86 9.13 -10.75
C THR A 180 12.12 9.26 -11.58
N PHE A 181 13.05 8.31 -11.47
CA PHE A 181 14.38 8.42 -12.10
C PHE A 181 14.46 7.81 -13.49
N PHE A 182 13.76 6.70 -13.75
CA PHE A 182 13.78 6.08 -15.08
C PHE A 182 12.62 6.56 -15.93
N LEU A 183 11.39 6.51 -15.41
CA LEU A 183 10.19 6.88 -16.18
C LEU A 183 9.86 8.39 -16.13
N HIS A 184 10.72 9.21 -15.49
CA HIS A 184 10.60 10.68 -15.40
C HIS A 184 9.23 11.17 -14.91
N ARG A 185 8.52 10.35 -14.11
CA ARG A 185 7.20 10.65 -13.57
C ARG A 185 7.32 11.22 -12.17
N ARG A 186 6.93 12.48 -11.99
CA ARG A 186 6.87 13.12 -10.68
C ARG A 186 5.50 12.88 -10.05
N HIS A 187 5.48 12.04 -9.02
CA HIS A 187 4.34 11.92 -8.11
C HIS A 187 4.77 12.38 -6.72
N SER A 188 3.83 12.88 -5.93
CA SER A 188 4.05 13.07 -4.49
C SER A 188 4.14 11.69 -3.80
N LEU A 189 5.20 11.46 -3.02
CA LEU A 189 5.44 10.19 -2.33
C LEU A 189 4.24 9.74 -1.49
N HIS A 190 3.68 10.62 -0.64
CA HIS A 190 2.60 10.25 0.28
C HIS A 190 1.34 9.72 -0.42
N ASN A 191 1.00 10.33 -1.56
CA ASN A 191 -0.17 9.91 -2.33
C ASN A 191 0.10 8.59 -3.05
N TRP A 192 1.31 8.40 -3.55
CA TRP A 192 1.75 7.13 -4.13
C TRP A 192 1.67 6.00 -3.10
N MET A 193 2.16 6.23 -1.87
CA MET A 193 2.08 5.25 -0.78
C MET A 193 0.63 4.85 -0.47
N THR A 194 -0.28 5.82 -0.40
CA THR A 194 -1.71 5.57 -0.15
C THR A 194 -2.40 4.84 -1.31
N GLN A 195 -2.06 5.19 -2.55
CA GLN A 195 -2.58 4.50 -3.73
C GLN A 195 -2.09 3.04 -3.78
N TYR A 196 -0.79 2.83 -3.56
CA TYR A 196 -0.17 1.51 -3.56
C TYR A 196 -0.76 0.60 -2.48
N ALA A 197 -0.93 1.12 -1.26
CA ALA A 197 -1.61 0.40 -0.20
C ALA A 197 -3.06 0.06 -0.57
N GLY A 198 -3.77 1.00 -1.20
CA GLY A 198 -5.13 0.79 -1.69
C GLY A 198 -5.24 -0.34 -2.72
N MET A 199 -4.30 -0.44 -3.66
CA MET A 199 -4.24 -1.55 -4.63
C MET A 199 -4.10 -2.93 -3.94
N ASN A 200 -3.54 -2.96 -2.73
CA ASN A 200 -3.36 -4.17 -1.93
C ASN A 200 -4.46 -4.35 -0.86
N ALA A 201 -5.56 -3.59 -0.90
CA ALA A 201 -6.63 -3.67 0.10
C ALA A 201 -7.26 -5.08 0.19
N PHE A 202 -7.45 -5.75 -0.94
CA PHE A 202 -7.93 -7.14 -0.97
C PHE A 202 -6.94 -8.09 -0.29
N GLY A 203 -5.64 -7.94 -0.58
CA GLY A 203 -4.58 -8.70 0.09
C GLY A 203 -4.60 -8.47 1.60
N LEU A 204 -4.80 -7.24 2.08
CA LEU A 204 -4.90 -6.95 3.51
C LEU A 204 -6.09 -7.67 4.16
N LEU A 205 -7.23 -7.77 3.47
CA LEU A 205 -8.39 -8.53 3.95
C LEU A 205 -8.04 -10.02 4.09
N LEU A 206 -7.39 -10.61 3.09
CA LEU A 206 -6.93 -12.00 3.15
C LEU A 206 -5.97 -12.23 4.32
N LEU A 207 -5.02 -11.31 4.55
CA LEU A 207 -4.11 -11.38 5.70
C LEU A 207 -4.86 -11.29 7.03
N SER A 208 -5.84 -10.40 7.13
CA SER A 208 -6.65 -10.23 8.34
C SER A 208 -7.45 -11.50 8.64
N ALA A 209 -8.06 -12.11 7.61
CA ALA A 209 -8.74 -13.39 7.72
C ALA A 209 -7.78 -14.51 8.12
N ALA A 210 -6.61 -14.61 7.47
CA ALA A 210 -5.58 -15.59 7.79
C ALA A 210 -5.09 -15.46 9.23
N PHE A 211 -4.90 -14.23 9.71
CA PHE A 211 -4.53 -13.96 11.10
C PHE A 211 -5.60 -14.44 12.08
N VAL A 212 -6.87 -14.08 11.86
CA VAL A 212 -7.99 -14.54 12.72
C VAL A 212 -8.12 -16.06 12.71
N ILE A 213 -8.01 -16.69 11.53
CA ILE A 213 -8.01 -18.16 11.43
C ILE A 213 -6.83 -18.72 12.23
N SER A 214 -5.63 -18.15 12.10
CA SER A 214 -4.46 -18.59 12.87
C SER A 214 -4.72 -18.53 14.38
N LEU A 215 -5.53 -17.57 14.85
CA LEU A 215 -5.85 -17.39 16.27
C LEU A 215 -6.71 -18.50 16.86
N ILE A 216 -7.59 -19.09 16.06
CA ILE A 216 -8.60 -20.04 16.51
C ILE A 216 -8.25 -21.47 16.07
N ALA A 217 -7.55 -21.60 14.95
CA ALA A 217 -7.47 -22.85 14.24
C ALA A 217 -6.40 -23.81 14.82
N PRO A 218 -6.67 -25.13 14.78
CA PRO A 218 -5.69 -26.16 15.12
C PRO A 218 -4.53 -26.16 14.12
N ILE A 219 -3.40 -26.75 14.49
CA ILE A 219 -2.15 -26.69 13.70
C ILE A 219 -2.33 -27.25 12.27
N LEU A 220 -3.27 -28.17 12.05
CA LEU A 220 -3.63 -28.64 10.71
C LEU A 220 -4.04 -27.51 9.73
N MET A 221 -4.58 -26.41 10.25
CA MET A 221 -4.95 -25.23 9.46
C MET A 221 -3.77 -24.28 9.21
N ALA A 222 -2.54 -24.61 9.65
CA ALA A 222 -1.35 -23.81 9.36
C ALA A 222 -1.07 -23.74 7.85
N ILE A 223 -1.29 -24.82 7.11
CA ILE A 223 -1.09 -24.86 5.65
C ILE A 223 -1.97 -23.83 4.91
N PRO A 224 -3.32 -23.84 5.06
CA PRO A 224 -4.15 -22.85 4.39
C PRO A 224 -3.88 -21.41 4.87
N VAL A 225 -3.53 -21.22 6.15
CA VAL A 225 -3.13 -19.91 6.68
C VAL A 225 -1.84 -19.40 6.01
N LEU A 226 -0.82 -20.26 5.87
CA LEU A 226 0.42 -19.93 5.18
C LEU A 226 0.18 -19.65 3.70
N LEU A 227 -0.73 -20.37 3.05
CA LEU A 227 -1.10 -20.11 1.65
C LEU A 227 -1.73 -18.73 1.49
N LEU A 228 -2.72 -18.38 2.33
CA LEU A 228 -3.32 -17.04 2.31
C LEU A 228 -2.28 -15.95 2.60
N PHE A 229 -1.34 -16.22 3.50
CA PHE A 229 -0.24 -15.31 3.79
C PHE A 229 0.69 -15.12 2.58
N LEU A 230 1.05 -16.20 1.87
CA LEU A 230 1.86 -16.12 0.64
C LEU A 230 1.13 -15.38 -0.48
N VAL A 231 -0.18 -15.58 -0.62
CA VAL A 231 -1.02 -14.80 -1.56
C VAL A 231 -1.01 -13.31 -1.20
N HIS A 232 -1.05 -12.98 0.10
CA HIS A 232 -0.90 -11.60 0.54
C HIS A 232 0.48 -11.02 0.17
N LEU A 233 1.57 -11.74 0.41
CA LEU A 233 2.92 -11.28 0.01
C LEU A 233 3.04 -11.11 -1.52
N SER A 234 2.49 -12.05 -2.29
CA SER A 234 2.54 -11.98 -3.75
C SER A 234 1.70 -10.83 -4.32
N SER A 235 0.64 -10.39 -3.63
CA SER A 235 -0.15 -9.22 -4.05
C SER A 235 0.69 -7.95 -4.14
N TYR A 236 1.69 -7.77 -3.26
CA TYR A 236 2.61 -6.63 -3.32
C TYR A 236 3.54 -6.71 -4.53
N LEU A 237 4.02 -7.91 -4.88
CA LEU A 237 4.82 -8.14 -6.08
C LEU A 237 4.00 -7.87 -7.35
N VAL A 238 2.77 -8.39 -7.41
CA VAL A 238 1.86 -8.17 -8.55
C VAL A 238 1.55 -6.68 -8.70
N THR A 239 1.28 -5.99 -7.59
CA THR A 239 1.05 -4.53 -7.60
C THR A 239 2.27 -3.77 -8.10
N PHE A 240 3.48 -4.18 -7.68
CA PHE A 240 4.73 -3.57 -8.14
C PHE A 240 4.84 -3.66 -9.66
N ILE A 241 4.71 -4.86 -10.22
CA ILE A 241 4.79 -5.12 -11.67
C ILE A 241 3.70 -4.36 -12.41
N ALA A 242 2.44 -4.51 -11.99
CA ALA A 242 1.30 -3.85 -12.61
C ALA A 242 1.48 -2.33 -12.63
N SER A 243 2.01 -1.75 -11.55
CA SER A 243 2.22 -0.32 -11.47
C SER A 243 3.25 0.24 -12.45
N LEU A 244 4.25 -0.56 -12.82
CA LEU A 244 5.25 -0.19 -13.81
C LEU A 244 4.70 -0.37 -15.23
N TYR A 245 4.01 -1.48 -15.51
CA TYR A 245 3.40 -1.74 -16.81
C TYR A 245 2.24 -0.80 -17.16
N GLN A 246 1.49 -0.32 -16.18
CA GLN A 246 0.47 0.72 -16.40
C GLN A 246 1.06 2.10 -16.67
N THR A 247 2.36 2.29 -16.44
CA THR A 247 3.01 3.57 -16.69
C THR A 247 3.54 3.57 -18.13
N ILE A 248 3.13 4.57 -18.93
CA ILE A 248 3.67 4.76 -20.28
C ILE A 248 5.19 4.94 -20.17
N ASN A 249 5.92 4.06 -20.84
CA ASN A 249 7.38 4.05 -20.84
C ASN A 249 7.90 4.69 -22.13
N GLU A 250 8.38 5.91 -22.02
CA GLU A 250 8.97 6.68 -23.13
C GLU A 250 10.48 6.45 -23.24
N THR A 251 11.05 5.61 -22.38
CA THR A 251 12.49 5.34 -22.36
C THR A 251 12.89 4.21 -23.30
N LYS A 252 14.16 4.18 -23.68
CA LYS A 252 14.75 3.06 -24.46
C LYS A 252 14.85 1.75 -23.66
N ARG A 253 14.62 1.77 -22.35
CA ARG A 253 14.76 0.59 -21.48
C ARG A 253 13.42 -0.11 -21.37
N ASP A 254 13.37 -1.38 -21.72
CA ASP A 254 12.15 -2.17 -21.58
C ASP A 254 11.68 -2.21 -20.12
N THR A 255 10.37 -2.02 -19.93
CA THR A 255 9.70 -2.10 -18.61
C THR A 255 9.98 -3.43 -17.93
N LEU A 256 10.18 -4.51 -18.70
CA LEU A 256 10.57 -5.82 -18.17
C LEU A 256 11.88 -5.75 -17.35
N TYR A 257 12.91 -5.09 -17.87
CA TYR A 257 14.20 -4.96 -17.17
C TYR A 257 14.09 -4.06 -15.94
N LEU A 258 13.24 -3.04 -15.98
CA LEU A 258 12.96 -2.19 -14.81
C LEU A 258 12.26 -3.00 -13.71
N CYS A 259 11.29 -3.84 -14.07
CA CYS A 259 10.64 -4.76 -13.14
C CYS A 259 11.64 -5.75 -12.54
N LEU A 260 12.46 -6.40 -13.37
CA LEU A 260 13.45 -7.38 -12.93
C LEU A 260 14.45 -6.74 -11.96
N GLY A 261 15.01 -5.57 -12.32
CA GLY A 261 15.94 -4.84 -11.48
C GLY A 261 15.34 -4.44 -10.13
N GLY A 262 14.07 -4.00 -10.12
CA GLY A 262 13.37 -3.66 -8.89
C GLY A 262 13.09 -4.88 -7.99
N ILE A 263 12.67 -6.00 -8.57
CA ILE A 263 12.43 -7.25 -7.84
C ILE A 263 13.74 -7.80 -7.26
N SER A 264 14.82 -7.81 -8.06
CA SER A 264 16.14 -8.24 -7.59
C SER A 264 16.68 -7.34 -6.47
N ALA A 265 16.53 -6.01 -6.59
CA ALA A 265 16.92 -5.08 -5.53
C ALA A 265 16.10 -5.29 -4.26
N HIS A 266 14.78 -5.50 -4.38
CA HIS A 266 13.91 -5.82 -3.25
C HIS A 266 14.38 -7.09 -2.52
N LEU A 267 14.60 -8.17 -3.27
CA LEU A 267 15.05 -9.45 -2.72
C LEU A 267 16.39 -9.31 -1.98
N LEU A 268 17.38 -8.66 -2.60
CA LEU A 268 18.70 -8.46 -1.98
C LEU A 268 18.61 -7.67 -0.66
N LEU A 269 17.83 -6.59 -0.65
CA LEU A 269 17.67 -5.76 0.54
C LEU A 269 16.91 -6.49 1.65
N VAL A 270 15.83 -7.20 1.33
CA VAL A 270 15.08 -8.00 2.33
C VAL A 270 15.93 -9.12 2.88
N MET A 271 16.70 -9.83 2.05
CA MET A 271 17.63 -10.88 2.50
C MET A 271 18.72 -10.31 3.40
N THR A 272 19.26 -9.13 3.06
CA THR A 272 20.25 -8.44 3.90
C THR A 272 19.64 -8.07 5.25
N PHE A 273 18.41 -7.54 5.27
CA PHE A 273 17.70 -7.23 6.51
C PHE A 273 17.43 -8.48 7.35
N ALA A 274 16.99 -9.57 6.72
CA ALA A 274 16.77 -10.84 7.41
C ALA A 274 18.07 -11.38 8.02
N TYR A 275 19.18 -11.34 7.28
CA TYR A 275 20.49 -11.74 7.79
C TYR A 275 20.89 -10.91 9.02
N LEU A 276 20.76 -9.59 8.95
CA LEU A 276 21.11 -8.71 10.08
C LEU A 276 20.24 -8.98 11.32
N LEU A 277 18.94 -9.22 11.13
CA LEU A 277 18.00 -9.42 12.23
C LEU A 277 18.11 -10.80 12.89
N PHE A 278 18.39 -11.86 12.11
CA PHE A 278 18.30 -13.24 12.60
C PHE A 278 19.65 -13.93 12.80
N LEU A 279 20.72 -13.53 12.09
CA LEU A 279 22.03 -14.19 12.15
C LEU A 279 23.10 -13.37 12.88
N LYS A 280 22.97 -12.03 12.93
CA LYS A 280 24.00 -11.15 13.49
C LYS A 280 23.62 -10.49 14.82
N MET A 281 22.38 -10.69 15.30
CA MET A 281 21.83 -10.21 16.57
C MET A 281 21.06 -11.32 17.28
#